data_AF-A0A7G4A012-F1
#
_entry.id   AF-A0A7G4A012-F1
#
_cell.length_a   1.000
_cell.length_b   1.000
_cell.length_c   1.000
_cell.angle_alpha   90.00
_cell.angle_beta   90.00
_cell.angle_gamma   90.00
#
_symmetry.space_group_name_H-M   'P 1'
#
loop_
_entity.id
_entity.type
_entity.pdbx_description
1 polymer ?
#
loop_
_entity_poly.entity_id
_entity_poly.type
_entity_poly.pdbx_seq_one_letter_code
_entity_poly.pdbx_strand_id
1 'polypeptide(L)'
;MPHHCGGRLYSINPVILINIKEQNLASVNKYWIEKLRCALCNEIFSANIPAHVHQEKYHPSFKAMLALQKYYMAMPFHRKEYFQSLIGFPIPSSTQWQLMEELAGCALLVFPALEELAANGFNSQ
;
A
#
# COMPACT_ATOMS: atom_id res chain seq x y z
N MET A 1 33.07 -10.93 -7.57
CA MET A 1 32.48 -10.82 -8.93
C MET A 1 31.87 -12.16 -9.30
N PRO A 2 30.65 -12.21 -9.85
CA PRO A 2 29.55 -13.08 -9.34
C PRO A 2 30.08 -14.21 -8.45
N HIS A 3 30.11 -13.99 -7.14
CA HIS A 3 31.33 -13.86 -6.34
C HIS A 3 32.40 -14.99 -6.41
N HIS A 4 32.10 -16.17 -6.95
CA HIS A 4 33.02 -17.31 -7.10
C HIS A 4 33.03 -17.99 -8.48
N CYS A 5 32.13 -17.64 -9.43
CA CYS A 5 31.95 -18.42 -10.66
C CYS A 5 32.50 -17.75 -11.94
N GLY A 6 32.78 -16.43 -11.93
CA GLY A 6 33.36 -15.72 -13.09
C GLY A 6 32.43 -15.54 -14.30
N GLY A 7 31.14 -15.87 -14.18
CA GLY A 7 30.17 -15.73 -15.27
C GLY A 7 29.84 -14.26 -15.64
N ARG A 8 29.23 -14.06 -16.81
CA ARG A 8 28.69 -12.74 -17.21
C ARG A 8 27.28 -12.53 -16.66
N LEU A 9 26.98 -11.29 -16.29
CA LEU A 9 25.66 -10.87 -15.82
C LEU A 9 24.82 -10.35 -16.99
N TYR A 10 23.54 -10.73 -17.02
CA TYR A 10 22.59 -10.28 -18.01
C TYR A 10 21.33 -9.73 -17.34
N SER A 11 20.78 -8.66 -17.89
CA SER A 11 19.51 -8.10 -17.42
C SER A 11 18.36 -9.07 -17.68
N ILE A 12 17.48 -9.18 -16.69
CA ILE A 12 16.20 -9.89 -16.78
C ILE A 12 15.08 -8.92 -16.43
N ASN A 13 13.82 -9.33 -16.67
CA ASN A 13 12.67 -8.48 -16.40
C ASN A 13 12.72 -7.89 -14.97
N PRO A 14 12.65 -6.57 -14.83
CA PRO A 14 12.68 -5.93 -13.53
C PRO A 14 11.42 -6.27 -12.73
N VAL A 15 11.54 -6.20 -11.41
CA VAL A 15 10.35 -6.23 -10.53
C VAL A 15 9.81 -4.83 -10.38
N ILE A 16 8.50 -4.68 -10.52
CA ILE A 16 7.82 -3.39 -10.35
C ILE A 16 7.23 -3.34 -8.95
N LEU A 17 7.66 -2.38 -8.14
CA LEU A 17 6.93 -1.99 -6.93
C LEU A 17 6.09 -0.77 -7.21
N ILE A 18 4.87 -0.77 -6.69
CA ILE A 18 3.95 0.35 -6.78
C ILE A 18 3.62 0.76 -5.35
N ASN A 19 3.86 2.00 -4.96
CA ASN A 19 3.37 2.55 -3.70
C ASN A 19 2.35 3.65 -3.97
N ILE A 20 1.18 3.49 -3.37
CA ILE A 20 0.10 4.46 -3.40
C ILE A 20 0.00 5.07 -2.01
N LYS A 21 0.33 6.36 -1.91
CA LYS A 21 0.32 7.14 -0.66
C LYS A 21 -0.76 8.22 -0.73
N GLU A 22 -1.24 8.65 0.43
CA GLU A 22 -2.08 9.85 0.55
C GLU A 22 -1.19 11.08 0.37
N GLN A 23 -1.48 11.88 -0.66
CA GLN A 23 -0.92 13.21 -0.88
C GLN A 23 -1.88 13.96 -1.80
N ASN A 24 -2.63 14.92 -1.24
CA ASN A 24 -3.75 15.65 -1.88
C ASN A 24 -4.97 14.74 -2.21
N LEU A 25 -4.78 13.73 -3.07
CA LEU A 25 -5.80 12.72 -3.41
C LEU A 25 -5.20 11.31 -3.54
N ALA A 26 -4.06 11.19 -4.20
CA ALA A 26 -3.24 9.98 -4.27
C ALA A 26 -1.89 10.32 -4.92
N SER A 27 -0.79 9.86 -4.34
CA SER A 27 0.51 9.82 -4.99
C SER A 27 0.84 8.38 -5.37
N VAL A 28 1.05 8.13 -6.67
CA VAL A 28 1.41 6.81 -7.20
C VAL A 28 2.87 6.81 -7.62
N ASN A 29 3.70 6.10 -6.86
CA ASN A 29 5.13 5.94 -7.17
C ASN A 29 5.39 4.55 -7.72
N LYS A 30 6.08 4.46 -8.86
CA LYS A 30 6.51 3.20 -9.47
C LYS A 30 8.02 3.08 -9.37
N TYR A 31 8.49 1.97 -8.83
CA TYR A 31 9.92 1.66 -8.69
C TYR A 31 10.25 0.44 -9.54
N TRP A 32 11.22 0.60 -10.44
CA TRP A 32 11.75 -0.48 -11.25
C TRP A 32 12.98 -1.06 -10.54
N ILE A 33 12.82 -2.25 -9.98
CA ILE A 33 13.92 -2.97 -9.33
C ILE A 33 14.60 -3.80 -10.39
N GLU A 34 15.76 -3.31 -10.83
CA GLU A 34 16.60 -4.02 -11.77
C GLU A 34 17.07 -5.35 -11.19
N LYS A 35 17.08 -6.36 -12.05
CA LYS A 35 17.56 -7.70 -11.72
C LYS A 35 18.54 -8.16 -12.78
N LEU A 36 19.64 -8.72 -12.32
CA LEU A 36 20.67 -9.32 -13.16
C LEU A 36 20.74 -10.82 -12.84
N ARG A 37 20.84 -11.65 -13.87
CA ARG A 37 21.07 -13.09 -13.72
C ARG A 37 22.45 -13.44 -14.25
N CYS A 38 23.20 -14.25 -13.50
CA CYS A 38 24.45 -14.82 -13.97
C CYS A 38 24.19 -15.94 -15.00
N ALA A 39 24.88 -15.91 -16.14
CA ALA A 39 24.71 -16.94 -17.19
C ALA A 39 25.35 -18.30 -16.85
N LEU A 40 26.19 -18.37 -15.81
CA LEU A 40 26.89 -19.61 -15.45
C LEU A 40 26.21 -20.33 -14.27
N CYS A 41 25.98 -19.63 -13.17
CA CYS A 41 25.37 -20.22 -11.95
C CYS A 41 23.87 -19.92 -11.78
N ASN A 42 23.28 -19.12 -12.66
CA ASN A 42 21.87 -18.68 -12.59
C ASN A 42 21.47 -17.86 -11.35
N GLU A 43 22.43 -17.43 -10.52
CA GLU A 43 22.17 -16.55 -9.38
C GLU A 43 21.57 -15.20 -9.83
N ILE A 44 20.59 -14.70 -9.07
CA ILE A 44 19.88 -13.45 -9.34
C ILE A 44 20.32 -12.39 -8.34
N PHE A 45 20.83 -11.28 -8.87
CA PHE A 45 21.19 -10.08 -8.13
C PHE A 45 20.09 -9.04 -8.33
N SER A 46 19.51 -8.56 -7.24
CA SER A 46 18.45 -7.54 -7.27
C SER A 46 19.00 -6.22 -6.74
N ALA A 47 18.61 -5.11 -7.36
CA ALA A 47 18.90 -3.79 -6.82
C ALA A 47 18.28 -3.65 -5.40
N ASN A 48 19.01 -2.96 -4.51
CA ASN A 48 18.53 -2.69 -3.17
C ASN A 48 17.34 -1.72 -3.21
N ILE A 49 16.28 -2.07 -2.50
CA ILE A 49 15.10 -1.21 -2.35
C ILE A 49 15.46 -0.10 -1.35
N PRO A 50 15.29 1.19 -1.69
CA PRO A 50 15.57 2.27 -0.76
C PRO A 50 14.68 2.20 0.49
N ALA A 51 15.22 2.56 1.66
CA ALA A 51 14.53 2.44 2.95
C ALA A 51 13.19 3.22 3.04
N HIS A 52 13.00 4.27 2.24
CA HIS A 52 11.77 5.06 2.23
C HIS A 52 10.63 4.45 1.39
N VAL A 53 10.92 3.41 0.60
CA VAL A 53 9.95 2.69 -0.22
C VAL A 53 9.22 1.69 0.68
N HIS A 54 7.91 1.83 0.77
CA HIS A 54 7.11 0.87 1.54
C HIS A 54 6.99 -0.43 0.76
N GLN A 55 6.94 -1.56 1.46
CA GLN A 55 6.73 -2.85 0.80
C GLN A 55 5.26 -3.03 0.36
N GLU A 56 4.32 -2.42 1.08
CA GLU A 56 2.90 -2.50 0.74
C GLU A 56 2.52 -1.62 -0.44
N LYS A 57 1.62 -2.12 -1.28
CA LYS A 57 1.09 -1.38 -2.42
C LYS A 57 0.28 -0.15 -2.00
N TYR A 58 -0.54 -0.28 -0.96
CA TYR A 58 -1.40 0.77 -0.44
C TYR A 58 -0.92 1.19 0.95
N HIS A 59 -0.42 2.40 1.07
CA HIS A 59 0.09 2.91 2.34
C HIS A 59 -1.04 3.06 3.39
N PRO A 60 -0.76 2.90 4.70
CA PRO A 60 -1.78 3.06 5.74
C PRO A 60 -2.51 4.42 5.69
N SER A 61 -1.80 5.51 5.37
CA SER A 61 -2.43 6.83 5.19
C SER A 61 -3.45 6.87 4.05
N PHE A 62 -3.19 6.12 2.98
CA PHE A 62 -4.13 6.01 1.86
C PHE A 62 -5.38 5.22 2.24
N LYS A 63 -5.22 4.13 3.02
CA LYS A 63 -6.36 3.36 3.58
C LYS A 63 -7.20 4.26 4.50
N ALA A 64 -6.57 5.06 5.36
CA ALA A 64 -7.27 6.01 6.22
C ALA A 64 -8.07 7.06 5.44
N MET A 65 -7.49 7.63 4.38
CA MET A 65 -8.20 8.57 3.50
C MET A 65 -9.41 7.92 2.82
N LEU A 66 -9.28 6.69 2.32
CA LEU A 66 -10.40 5.95 1.72
C LEU A 66 -11.55 5.73 2.71
N ALA A 67 -11.23 5.50 3.99
CA ALA A 67 -12.19 5.34 5.07
C ALA A 67 -12.88 6.68 5.42
N LEU A 68 -12.13 7.78 5.52
CA LEU A 68 -12.71 9.11 5.71
C LEU A 68 -13.68 9.46 4.58
N GLN A 69 -13.28 9.26 3.33
CA GLN A 69 -14.19 9.50 2.20
C GLN A 69 -15.44 8.63 2.28
N LYS A 70 -15.31 7.35 2.68
CA LYS A 70 -16.44 6.42 2.75
C LYS A 70 -17.40 6.72 3.90
N TYR A 71 -16.87 6.91 5.11
CA TYR A 71 -17.66 6.94 6.34
C TYR A 71 -17.91 8.36 6.85
N TYR A 72 -16.95 9.28 6.71
CA TYR A 72 -17.13 10.67 7.13
C TYR A 72 -17.83 11.51 6.05
N MET A 73 -17.41 11.38 4.78
CA MET A 73 -18.03 12.10 3.65
C MET A 73 -19.18 11.32 2.98
N ALA A 74 -19.53 10.14 3.51
CA ALA A 74 -20.58 9.26 2.99
C ALA A 74 -20.44 8.89 1.50
N MET A 75 -19.22 8.88 0.94
CA MET A 75 -18.99 8.65 -0.49
C MET A 75 -19.03 7.16 -0.84
N PRO A 76 -19.95 6.70 -1.71
CA PRO A 76 -20.01 5.29 -2.12
C PRO A 76 -18.76 4.87 -2.93
N PHE A 77 -18.39 3.58 -2.86
CA PHE A 77 -17.20 3.07 -3.57
C PHE A 77 -17.26 3.27 -5.08
N HIS A 78 -18.39 3.00 -5.73
CA HIS A 78 -18.54 3.20 -7.17
C HIS A 78 -18.35 4.67 -7.58
N ARG A 79 -18.78 5.61 -6.72
CA ARG A 79 -18.60 7.05 -6.97
C ARG A 79 -17.14 7.43 -6.82
N LYS A 80 -16.43 6.86 -5.83
CA LYS A 80 -14.99 7.05 -5.66
C LYS A 80 -14.20 6.50 -6.83
N GLU A 81 -14.53 5.29 -7.27
CA GLU A 81 -13.93 4.63 -8.43
C GLU A 81 -14.12 5.48 -9.70
N TYR A 82 -15.32 6.02 -9.91
CA TYR A 82 -15.57 6.93 -11.02
C TYR A 82 -14.74 8.22 -10.92
N PHE A 83 -14.71 8.88 -9.76
CA PHE A 83 -13.88 10.07 -9.57
C PHE A 83 -12.38 9.79 -9.81
N GLN A 84 -11.90 8.67 -9.28
CA GLN A 84 -10.55 8.17 -9.44
C GLN A 84 -10.19 7.88 -10.91
N SER A 85 -11.14 7.39 -11.72
CA SER A 85 -10.92 7.17 -13.14
C SER A 85 -10.74 8.48 -13.90
N LEU A 86 -11.45 9.55 -13.52
CA LEU A 86 -11.30 10.89 -14.11
C LEU A 86 -9.90 11.48 -13.88
N ILE A 87 -9.23 11.10 -12.79
CA ILE A 87 -7.86 11.54 -12.45
C ILE A 87 -6.79 10.49 -12.81
N GLY A 88 -7.15 9.46 -13.58
CA GLY A 88 -6.20 8.49 -14.13
C GLY A 88 -5.72 7.40 -13.17
N PHE A 89 -6.43 7.18 -12.05
CA PHE A 89 -6.05 6.22 -11.02
C PHE A 89 -7.28 5.42 -10.50
N PRO A 90 -7.99 4.66 -11.35
CA PRO A 90 -9.17 3.92 -10.92
C PRO A 90 -8.81 2.82 -9.92
N ILE A 91 -9.48 2.79 -8.77
CA ILE A 91 -9.44 1.64 -7.85
C ILE A 91 -10.80 0.95 -7.88
N PRO A 92 -10.85 -0.34 -8.27
CA PRO A 92 -12.09 -1.09 -8.27
C PRO A 92 -12.78 -1.06 -6.91
N SER A 93 -14.10 -0.96 -6.91
CA SER A 93 -14.90 -0.97 -5.68
C SER A 93 -14.63 -2.20 -4.81
N SER A 94 -14.35 -3.37 -5.41
CA SER A 94 -13.95 -4.59 -4.70
C SER A 94 -12.62 -4.44 -3.97
N THR A 95 -11.63 -3.82 -4.60
CA THR A 95 -10.34 -3.51 -3.97
C THR A 95 -10.52 -2.49 -2.84
N GLN A 96 -11.34 -1.46 -3.05
CA GLN A 96 -11.65 -0.50 -1.99
C GLN A 96 -12.31 -1.18 -0.78
N TRP A 97 -13.25 -2.11 -1.00
CA TRP A 97 -13.87 -2.91 0.06
C TRP A 97 -12.83 -3.73 0.84
N GLN A 98 -11.97 -4.47 0.13
CA GLN A 98 -10.91 -5.26 0.77
C GLN A 98 -10.00 -4.38 1.66
N LEU A 99 -9.62 -3.19 1.19
CA LEU A 99 -8.80 -2.26 1.99
C LEU A 99 -9.52 -1.74 3.23
N MET A 100 -10.86 -1.62 3.18
CA MET A 100 -11.65 -1.25 4.36
C MET A 100 -11.75 -2.41 5.35
N GLU A 101 -11.91 -3.65 4.88
CA GLU A 101 -11.89 -4.83 5.75
C GLU A 101 -10.56 -4.96 6.49
N GLU A 102 -9.43 -4.79 5.77
CA GLU A 102 -8.09 -4.77 6.38
C GLU A 102 -7.97 -3.70 7.48
N LEU A 103 -8.47 -2.48 7.21
CA LEU A 103 -8.43 -1.38 8.16
C LEU A 103 -9.37 -1.62 9.35
N ALA A 104 -10.56 -2.16 9.11
CA ALA A 104 -11.54 -2.49 10.14
C ALA A 104 -10.97 -3.52 11.11
N GLY A 105 -10.20 -4.51 10.62
CA GLY A 105 -9.47 -5.45 11.47
C GLY A 105 -8.56 -4.77 12.49
N CYS A 106 -7.91 -3.66 12.14
CA CYS A 106 -7.13 -2.87 13.09
C CYS A 106 -8.00 -2.05 14.06
N ALA A 107 -9.09 -1.45 13.56
CA ALA A 107 -9.97 -0.60 14.36
C ALA A 107 -10.78 -1.39 15.40
N LEU A 108 -11.22 -2.61 15.05
CA LEU A 108 -11.98 -3.48 15.95
C LEU A 108 -11.18 -3.90 17.19
N LEU A 109 -9.84 -3.96 17.10
CA LEU A 109 -8.99 -4.29 18.24
C LEU A 109 -9.01 -3.22 19.34
N VAL A 110 -9.15 -1.94 18.96
CA VAL A 110 -9.21 -0.82 19.90
C VAL A 110 -10.63 -0.44 20.30
N PHE A 111 -11.64 -0.94 19.59
CA PHE A 111 -13.03 -0.61 19.82
C PHE A 111 -13.53 -0.90 21.25
N PRO A 112 -13.23 -2.06 21.89
CA PRO A 112 -13.67 -2.31 23.27
C PRO A 112 -13.13 -1.30 24.27
N ALA A 113 -11.88 -0.87 24.13
CA ALA A 113 -11.29 0.16 24.99
C ALA A 113 -11.98 1.52 24.81
N LEU A 114 -12.41 1.85 23.58
CA LEU A 114 -13.19 3.05 23.32
C LEU A 114 -14.60 2.97 23.94
N GLU A 115 -15.23 1.80 23.93
CA GLU A 115 -16.51 1.57 24.61
C GLU A 115 -16.39 1.76 26.13
N GLU A 116 -15.34 1.22 26.75
CA GLU A 116 -15.08 1.41 28.18
C GLU A 116 -14.86 2.89 28.52
N LEU A 117 -14.08 3.62 27.72
CA LEU A 117 -13.85 5.05 27.91
C LEU A 117 -15.15 5.86 27.76
N ALA A 118 -15.99 5.53 26.77
CA ALA A 118 -17.28 6.17 26.57
C ALA A 118 -18.25 5.89 27.73
N ALA A 119 -18.24 4.67 28.27
CA ALA A 119 -19.04 4.29 29.43
C ALA A 119 -18.58 4.99 30.73
N ASN A 120 -17.27 5.25 30.87
CA ASN A 120 -16.67 5.88 32.05
C ASN A 120 -16.65 7.42 32.01
N GLY A 121 -17.24 8.06 30.99
CA GLY A 121 -17.26 9.52 30.82
C GLY A 121 -17.90 10.34 31.95
N PHE A 122 -18.47 9.69 32.98
CA PHE A 122 -19.05 10.33 34.17
C PHE A 122 -18.10 10.46 35.38
N ASN A 123 -16.90 9.85 35.38
CA ASN A 123 -16.06 9.78 36.59
C ASN A 123 -14.80 10.67 36.58
N SER A 124 -14.80 11.76 35.80
CA SER A 124 -13.72 12.76 35.83
C SER A 124 -14.24 14.14 36.25
N GLN A 125 -14.54 14.27 37.54
CA GLN A 125 -14.53 15.52 38.31
C GLN A 125 -13.61 15.35 39.51
#